data_AF-A0A7Z0TGT3-F1
#
_entry.id   AF-A0A7Z0TGT3-F1
#
_cell.length_a   1.000
_cell.length_b   1.000
_cell.length_c   1.000
_cell.angle_alpha   90.00
_cell.angle_beta   90.00
_cell.angle_gamma   90.00
#
_symmetry.space_group_name_H-M   'P 1'
#
loop_
_entity.id
_entity.type
_entity.pdbx_description
1 polymer ?
#
loop_
_entity_poly.entity_id
_entity_poly.type
_entity_poly.pdbx_seq_one_letter_code
_entity_poly.pdbx_strand_id
1 'polypeptide(L)'
;MPDYETAERRLLHHMATQLSAGAMSPKEAAGRVWQGIEAVTDPERKFVAAVGLEYHLDHMSAEEVRAWENAVRLAAKNLSGTAFPHAQ
;
A
#
# COMPACT_ATOMS: atom_id res chain seq x y z
N MET A 1 -2.98 -21.28 11.37
CA MET A 1 -2.13 -20.19 10.83
C MET A 1 -2.68 -19.88 9.45
N PRO A 2 -3.00 -18.62 9.12
CA PRO A 2 -3.22 -18.27 7.72
C PRO A 2 -1.99 -18.70 6.91
N ASP A 3 -2.21 -19.18 5.70
CA ASP A 3 -1.13 -19.35 4.74
C ASP A 3 -0.43 -18.01 4.51
N TYR A 4 0.82 -18.10 4.04
CA TYR A 4 1.71 -16.96 3.85
C TYR A 4 1.06 -15.86 2.99
N GLU A 5 0.40 -16.25 1.89
CA GLU A 5 -0.32 -15.35 0.99
C GLU A 5 -1.43 -14.57 1.72
N THR A 6 -2.25 -15.26 2.52
CA THR A 6 -3.28 -14.62 3.34
C THR A 6 -2.70 -13.66 4.37
N ALA A 7 -1.53 -13.97 4.95
CA ALA A 7 -0.87 -13.09 5.91
C ALA A 7 -0.33 -11.81 5.26
N GLU A 8 0.31 -11.91 4.09
CA GLU A 8 0.82 -10.75 3.35
C GLU A 8 -0.31 -9.84 2.85
N ARG A 9 -1.41 -10.42 2.36
CA ARG A 9 -2.56 -9.63 1.92
C ARG A 9 -3.26 -8.94 3.10
N ARG A 10 -3.35 -9.58 4.28
CA ARG A 10 -3.82 -8.90 5.51
C ARG A 10 -2.91 -7.74 5.89
N LEU A 11 -1.59 -7.88 5.71
CA LEU A 11 -0.64 -6.80 5.95
C LEU A 11 -0.88 -5.61 5.00
N LEU A 12 -1.15 -5.85 3.71
CA LEU A 12 -1.50 -4.78 2.75
C LEU A 12 -2.73 -3.98 3.21
N HIS A 13 -3.81 -4.67 3.58
CA HIS A 13 -5.05 -4.02 4.03
C HIS A 13 -4.86 -3.27 5.35
N HIS A 14 -4.05 -3.81 6.25
CA HIS A 14 -3.68 -3.12 7.48
C HIS A 14 -2.89 -1.84 7.20
N MET A 15 -1.88 -1.87 6.33
CA MET A 15 -1.12 -0.68 5.93
C MET A 15 -2.01 0.36 5.25
N ALA A 16 -2.91 -0.06 4.36
CA ALA A 16 -3.86 0.82 3.70
C ALA A 16 -4.79 1.52 4.71
N THR A 17 -5.21 0.81 5.76
CA THR A 17 -6.00 1.39 6.86
C THR A 17 -5.19 2.42 7.64
N GLN A 18 -3.94 2.11 8.00
CA GLN A 18 -3.07 3.02 8.74
C GLN A 18 -2.72 4.29 7.95
N LEU A 19 -2.43 4.16 6.65
CA LEU A 19 -2.21 5.31 5.76
C LEU A 19 -3.45 6.20 5.64
N SER A 20 -4.63 5.60 5.54
CA SER A 20 -5.89 6.34 5.45
C SER A 20 -6.22 7.07 6.75
N ALA A 21 -5.83 6.52 7.90
CA ALA A 21 -5.96 7.14 9.20
C ALA A 21 -4.84 8.16 9.51
N GLY A 22 -3.82 8.28 8.64
CA GLY A 22 -2.65 9.14 8.89
C GLY A 22 -1.70 8.61 9.98
N ALA A 23 -1.86 7.36 10.41
CA ALA A 23 -1.05 6.70 11.44
C ALA A 23 0.26 6.12 10.89
N MET A 24 0.38 6.01 9.57
CA MET A 24 1.56 5.53 8.85
C MET A 24 1.87 6.49 7.69
N SER A 25 3.14 6.75 7.44
CA SER A 25 3.58 7.54 6.29
C SER A 25 3.71 6.68 5.02
N PRO A 26 3.53 7.26 3.82
CA PRO A 26 3.75 6.55 2.55
C PRO A 26 5.14 5.89 2.45
N LYS A 27 6.17 6.52 3.01
CA LYS A 27 7.55 5.99 3.02
C LYS A 27 7.69 4.73 3.89
N GLU A 28 7.08 4.72 5.07
CA GLU A 28 7.08 3.52 5.93
C GLU A 28 6.34 2.34 5.28
N ALA A 29 5.24 2.61 4.57
CA ALA A 29 4.53 1.59 3.82
C ALA A 29 5.38 1.02 2.67
N ALA A 30 6.13 1.89 1.98
CA ALA A 30 6.96 1.50 0.85
C ALA A 30 8.12 0.57 1.21
N GLY A 31 8.83 0.87 2.31
CA GLY A 31 9.85 -0.04 2.83
C GLY A 31 9.32 -1.43 3.23
N ARG A 32 8.01 -1.58 3.49
CA ARG A 32 7.37 -2.87 3.81
C ARG A 32 6.84 -3.61 2.59
N VAL A 33 6.24 -2.90 1.63
CA VAL A 33 5.72 -3.50 0.38
C VAL A 33 6.84 -4.07 -0.49
N TRP A 34 8.05 -3.49 -0.43
CA TRP A 34 9.22 -3.97 -1.17
C TRP A 34 9.58 -5.45 -0.95
N GLN A 35 9.08 -6.07 0.12
CA GLN A 35 9.35 -7.48 0.43
C GLN A 35 8.60 -8.50 -0.47
N GLY A 36 7.90 -8.03 -1.51
CA GLY A 36 7.36 -8.90 -2.56
C GLY A 36 5.96 -9.42 -2.30
N ILE A 37 5.10 -8.59 -1.69
CA ILE A 37 3.72 -9.00 -1.40
C ILE A 37 2.94 -9.25 -2.70
N GLU A 38 2.32 -10.42 -2.81
CA GLU A 38 1.47 -10.77 -3.95
C GLU A 38 0.12 -10.03 -3.90
N ALA A 39 -0.13 -9.17 -4.91
CA ALA A 39 -1.35 -8.40 -5.03
C ALA A 39 -2.36 -9.09 -5.96
N VAL A 40 -3.44 -9.61 -5.40
CA VAL A 40 -4.40 -10.49 -6.10
C VAL A 40 -5.58 -9.71 -6.65
N THR A 41 -6.05 -8.68 -5.94
CA THR A 41 -7.19 -7.85 -6.37
C THR A 41 -6.71 -6.57 -7.07
N ASP A 42 -7.57 -5.94 -7.89
CA ASP A 42 -7.23 -4.66 -8.53
C ASP A 42 -6.90 -3.54 -7.53
N PRO A 43 -7.61 -3.37 -6.41
CA PRO A 43 -7.25 -2.39 -5.39
C PRO A 43 -5.90 -2.67 -4.74
N GLU A 44 -5.57 -3.94 -4.48
CA GLU A 44 -4.25 -4.35 -3.97
C GLU A 44 -3.15 -4.01 -5.00
N ARG A 45 -3.35 -4.35 -6.28
CA ARG A 45 -2.38 -4.05 -7.36
C ARG A 45 -2.14 -2.56 -7.50
N LYS A 46 -3.20 -1.76 -7.46
CA LYS A 46 -3.11 -0.28 -7.54
C LYS A 46 -2.37 0.30 -6.34
N PHE A 47 -2.60 -0.24 -5.15
CA PHE A 47 -1.89 0.18 -3.95
C PHE A 47 -0.41 -0.18 -4.01
N VAL A 48 -0.06 -1.43 -4.33
CA VAL A 48 1.34 -1.87 -4.49
C VAL A 48 2.06 -1.05 -5.58
N ALA A 49 1.41 -0.82 -6.73
CA ALA A 49 1.99 -0.02 -7.80
C ALA A 49 2.25 1.44 -7.39
N ALA A 50 1.32 2.08 -6.67
CA ALA A 50 1.50 3.45 -6.18
C ALA A 50 2.67 3.55 -5.19
N VAL A 51 2.79 2.56 -4.31
CA VAL A 51 3.84 2.48 -3.31
C VAL A 51 5.21 2.19 -3.95
N GLY A 52 5.27 1.34 -4.97
CA GLY A 52 6.50 0.92 -5.65
C GLY A 52 7.27 2.02 -6.39
N LEU A 53 6.67 3.21 -6.58
CA LEU A 53 7.37 4.38 -7.10
C LEU A 53 8.39 4.99 -6.11
N GLU A 54 8.47 4.49 -4.87
CA GLU A 54 9.42 4.93 -3.84
C GLU A 54 10.88 4.90 -4.32
N TYR A 55 11.24 3.93 -5.17
CA TYR A 55 12.61 3.78 -5.68
C TYR A 55 13.12 5.02 -6.43
N HIS A 56 12.22 5.90 -6.88
CA HIS A 56 12.56 7.13 -7.58
C HIS A 56 12.57 8.37 -6.67
N LEU A 57 12.29 8.24 -5.36
CA LEU A 57 12.18 9.39 -4.46
C LEU A 57 13.46 10.23 -4.41
N ASP A 58 14.64 9.60 -4.47
CA ASP A 58 15.93 10.31 -4.48
C ASP A 58 16.14 11.15 -5.75
N HIS A 59 15.31 10.94 -6.78
CA HIS A 59 15.32 11.65 -8.05
C HIS A 59 14.09 12.54 -8.27
N MET A 60 13.13 12.54 -7.33
CA MET A 60 11.92 13.36 -7.41
C MET A 60 12.14 14.75 -6.81
N SER A 61 11.55 15.76 -7.42
CA SER A 61 11.38 17.08 -6.81
C SER A 61 10.40 17.03 -5.63
N ALA A 62 10.42 18.05 -4.77
CA ALA A 62 9.48 18.14 -3.64
C ALA A 62 8.00 18.20 -4.06
N GLU A 63 7.68 18.62 -5.29
CA GLU A 63 6.32 18.55 -5.83
C GLU A 63 5.95 17.12 -6.23
N GLU A 64 6.86 16.42 -6.91
CA GLU A 64 6.67 15.03 -7.31
C GLU A 64 6.54 14.10 -6.08
N VAL A 65 7.35 14.32 -5.04
CA VAL A 65 7.20 13.60 -3.76
C VAL A 65 5.81 13.82 -3.16
N ARG A 66 5.32 15.07 -3.12
CA ARG A 66 3.96 15.36 -2.62
C ARG A 66 2.88 14.72 -3.47
N ALA A 67 3.03 14.72 -4.80
CA ALA A 67 2.09 14.07 -5.71
C ALA A 67 2.07 12.54 -5.49
N TRP A 68 3.24 11.93 -5.34
CA TRP A 68 3.39 10.51 -5.01
C TRP A 68 2.73 10.17 -3.68
N GLU A 69 3.00 10.93 -2.61
CA GLU A 69 2.39 10.69 -1.30
C GLU A 69 0.85 10.75 -1.37
N ASN A 70 0.30 11.71 -2.14
CA ASN A 70 -1.13 11.84 -2.33
C ASN A 70 -1.71 10.67 -3.13
N ALA A 71 -1.01 10.18 -4.15
CA ALA A 71 -1.40 8.99 -4.90
C ALA A 71 -1.43 7.74 -4.02
N VAL A 72 -0.43 7.56 -3.15
CA VAL A 72 -0.36 6.46 -2.18
C VAL A 72 -1.53 6.53 -1.20
N ARG A 73 -1.80 7.72 -0.62
CA ARG A 73 -2.93 7.91 0.31
C ARG A 73 -4.28 7.64 -0.37
N LEU A 74 -4.45 8.07 -1.63
CA LEU A 74 -5.67 7.80 -2.39
C LEU A 74 -5.85 6.29 -2.65
N ALA A 75 -4.79 5.60 -3.05
CA ALA A 75 -4.83 4.15 -3.26
C ALA A 75 -5.11 3.39 -1.95
N ALA A 76 -4.53 3.83 -0.84
CA ALA A 76 -4.80 3.29 0.49
C ALA A 76 -6.26 3.46 0.91
N LYS A 77 -6.85 4.63 0.64
CA LYS A 77 -8.27 4.90 0.90
C LYS A 77 -9.18 3.97 0.09
N ASN A 78 -8.84 3.75 -1.18
CA ASN A 78 -9.59 2.85 -2.03
C ASN A 78 -9.48 1.40 -1.58
N LEU A 79 -8.29 0.94 -1.18
CA LEU A 79 -8.06 -0.41 -0.68
C LEU A 79 -8.73 -0.66 0.68
N SER A 80 -8.59 0.26 1.63
CA SER A 80 -9.21 0.16 2.96
C SER A 80 -10.74 0.21 2.93
N GLY A 81 -11.34 0.79 1.89
CA GLY A 81 -12.78 0.75 1.65
C GLY A 81 -13.29 -0.59 1.11
N THR A 82 -12.40 -1.53 0.74
CA THR A 82 -12.78 -2.87 0.31
C THR A 82 -12.82 -3.83 1.50
N ALA A 83 -13.84 -4.68 1.57
CA ALA A 83 -13.85 -5.75 2.56
C ALA A 83 -12.73 -6.74 2.23
N PHE A 84 -11.85 -7.03 3.18
CA PHE A 84 -10.93 -8.17 3.04
C PHE A 84 -11.79 -9.44 2.99
N PRO A 85 -11.76 -10.23 1.90
CA PRO A 85 -12.57 -11.44 1.83
C PRO A 85 -12.14 -12.36 2.97
N HIS A 86 -13.08 -12.65 3.88
CA HIS A 86 -12.88 -13.73 4.84
C HIS A 86 -12.76 -15.02 4.03
N ALA A 87 -11.60 -15.67 4.10
CA ALA A 87 -11.43 -17.01 3.56
C ALA A 87 -12.56 -17.90 4.12
N GLN A 88 -13.41 -18.41 3.24
CA GLN A 88 -14.43 -19.42 3.56
C GLN A 88 -13.77 -20.79 3.71
#